data_AF-A0A959TLK6-F1
#
_entry.id   AF-A0A959TLK6-F1
#
_cell.length_a   1.000
_cell.length_b   1.000
_cell.length_c   1.000
_cell.angle_alpha   90.00
_cell.angle_beta   90.00
_cell.angle_gamma   90.00
#
_symmetry.space_group_name_H-M   'P 1'
#
loop_
_entity.id
_entity.type
_entity.pdbx_description
1 polymer ?
#
loop_
_entity_poly.entity_id
_entity_poly.type
_entity_poly.pdbx_seq_one_letter_code
_entity_poly.pdbx_strand_id
1 'polypeptide(L)'
;MKEKKTVNIHRLYAEDPIEADRLLFGRESDPVSRRGFLRRTGLSAMAAVLGGPIVFADHMPGGLLPALLLQDGNEEALKKLGKHTGLTILNDKPWNIETPAHLLDDEVTPADRMFLRNNGLMPTSIDPATWTLTIDGEAVTKPVSFTLAELKQKFTHHSYRLVLECGGNGRA
;
A
#
# COMPACT_ATOMS: atom_id res chain seq x y z
N MET A 1 20.37 17.74 23.61
CA MET A 1 20.14 17.28 22.23
C MET A 1 18.65 17.09 22.04
N LYS A 2 17.98 17.92 21.22
CA LYS A 2 16.57 17.70 20.87
C LYS A 2 16.49 16.49 19.96
N GLU A 3 15.67 15.50 20.31
CA GLU A 3 15.34 14.37 19.45
C GLU A 3 14.90 14.90 18.08
N LYS A 4 15.63 14.52 17.02
CA LYS A 4 15.14 14.72 15.66
C LYS A 4 13.96 13.78 15.49
N LYS A 5 12.73 14.29 15.63
CA LYS A 5 11.53 13.59 15.18
C LYS A 5 11.72 13.28 13.70
N THR A 6 11.97 12.03 13.37
CA THR A 6 11.93 11.53 11.99
C THR A 6 10.48 11.59 11.56
N VAL A 7 10.13 12.62 10.78
CA VAL A 7 8.76 12.81 10.33
C VAL A 7 8.55 11.94 9.09
N ASN A 8 7.63 10.98 9.19
CA ASN A 8 7.26 10.16 8.04
C ASN A 8 6.49 11.03 7.04
N ILE A 9 7.13 11.30 5.89
CA ILE A 9 6.62 12.20 4.85
C ILE A 9 5.26 11.72 4.32
N HIS A 10 5.08 10.41 4.11
CA HIS A 10 3.80 9.84 3.64
C HIS A 10 2.65 10.10 4.59
N ARG A 11 2.92 9.96 5.90
CA ARG A 11 1.91 10.21 6.92
C ARG A 11 1.46 11.68 6.92
N LEU A 12 2.39 12.62 6.81
CA LEU A 12 2.04 14.04 6.73
C LEU A 12 1.13 14.34 5.55
N TYR A 13 1.48 13.86 4.36
CA TYR A 13 0.66 14.07 3.16
C TYR A 13 -0.68 13.33 3.21
N ALA A 14 -0.78 12.22 3.93
CA ALA A 14 -2.04 11.51 4.12
C ALA A 14 -2.98 12.22 5.11
N GLU A 15 -2.44 12.95 6.10
CA GLU A 15 -3.22 13.70 7.10
C GLU A 15 -3.66 15.06 6.53
N ASP A 16 -2.72 15.85 5.99
CA ASP A 16 -2.98 17.16 5.39
C ASP A 16 -1.92 17.47 4.32
N PRO A 17 -2.24 17.30 3.02
CA PRO A 17 -1.30 17.58 1.93
C PRO A 17 -0.83 19.03 1.86
N ILE A 18 -1.65 19.99 2.28
CA ILE A 18 -1.34 21.43 2.21
C ILE A 18 -0.38 21.81 3.33
N GLU A 19 -0.66 21.33 4.54
CA GLU A 19 0.22 21.53 5.67
C GLU A 19 1.55 20.76 5.50
N ALA A 20 1.53 19.56 4.91
CA ALA A 20 2.73 18.81 4.57
C ALA A 20 3.65 19.60 3.62
N ASP A 21 3.09 20.17 2.56
CA ASP A 21 3.79 21.06 1.62
C ASP A 21 4.41 22.29 2.30
N ARG A 22 3.68 22.88 3.25
CA ARG A 22 4.16 24.02 4.04
C ARG A 22 5.31 23.62 4.96
N LEU A 23 5.20 22.48 5.63
CA LEU A 23 6.19 22.00 6.60
C LEU A 23 7.47 21.49 5.92
N LEU A 24 7.34 20.80 4.79
CA LEU A 24 8.46 20.14 4.12
C LEU A 24 9.12 21.05 3.08
N PHE A 25 8.32 21.82 2.33
CA PHE A 25 8.79 22.62 1.23
C PHE A 25 8.52 24.13 1.43
N GLY A 26 7.88 24.57 2.52
CA GLY A 26 7.57 26.00 2.69
C GLY A 26 6.64 26.55 1.59
N ARG A 27 5.85 25.66 0.98
CA ARG A 27 4.91 25.94 -0.10
C ARG A 27 3.56 26.30 0.50
N GLU A 28 2.92 27.37 0.00
CA GLU A 28 1.56 27.72 0.40
C GLU A 28 0.63 27.49 -0.79
N SER A 29 -0.31 26.56 -0.64
CA SER A 29 -1.28 26.20 -1.66
C SER A 29 -2.71 26.42 -1.18
N ASP A 30 -3.53 27.00 -2.06
CA ASP A 30 -4.95 27.21 -1.82
C ASP A 30 -5.74 25.91 -2.12
N PRO A 31 -6.58 25.40 -1.19
CA PRO A 31 -7.40 24.21 -1.42
C PRO A 31 -8.48 24.38 -2.49
N VAL A 32 -8.89 25.62 -2.77
CA VAL A 32 -10.00 25.96 -3.68
C VAL A 32 -9.48 26.34 -5.07
N SER A 33 -8.26 26.86 -5.17
CA SER A 33 -7.65 27.27 -6.44
C SER A 33 -6.37 26.50 -6.74
N ARG A 34 -6.17 26.14 -8.02
CA ARG A 34 -4.91 25.54 -8.51
C ARG A 34 -3.72 26.50 -8.51
N ARG A 35 -3.86 27.69 -7.92
CA ARG A 35 -2.80 28.71 -7.83
C ARG A 35 -2.09 28.56 -6.49
N GLY A 36 -0.94 27.91 -6.49
CA GLY A 36 -0.04 27.86 -5.33
C GLY A 36 0.97 29.00 -5.38
N PHE A 37 1.21 29.66 -4.25
CA PHE A 37 2.31 30.62 -4.14
C PHE A 37 3.55 29.88 -3.62
N LEU A 38 4.55 29.74 -4.50
CA LEU A 38 5.80 29.11 -4.15
C LEU A 38 6.77 30.14 -3.55
N ARG A 39 7.18 29.94 -2.29
CA ARG A 39 8.31 30.70 -1.75
C ARG A 39 9.59 30.23 -2.44
N ARG A 40 10.54 31.15 -2.68
CA ARG A 40 11.85 30.84 -3.30
C ARG A 40 12.57 29.68 -2.61
N THR A 41 12.44 29.57 -1.30
CA THR A 41 13.01 28.47 -0.50
C THR A 41 12.40 27.11 -0.84
N GLY A 42 11.11 27.07 -1.19
CA GLY A 42 10.40 25.84 -1.55
C GLY A 42 10.73 25.32 -2.94
N LEU A 43 10.84 26.22 -3.93
CA LEU A 43 11.37 25.85 -5.25
C LEU A 43 12.76 25.25 -5.13
N SER A 44 13.64 25.88 -4.36
CA SER A 44 15.03 25.41 -4.20
C SER A 44 15.09 24.04 -3.52
N ALA A 45 14.26 23.80 -2.50
CA ALA A 45 14.19 22.51 -1.83
C ALA A 45 13.70 21.40 -2.79
N MET A 46 12.65 21.65 -3.56
CA MET A 46 12.13 20.67 -4.52
C MET A 46 13.10 20.46 -5.70
N ALA A 47 13.74 21.51 -6.21
CA ALA A 47 14.74 21.40 -7.28
C ALA A 47 15.97 20.60 -6.84
N ALA A 48 16.39 20.75 -5.57
CA ALA A 48 17.45 19.94 -4.99
C ALA A 48 17.08 18.46 -4.92
N VAL A 49 15.83 18.14 -4.54
CA VAL A 49 15.31 16.76 -4.52
C VAL A 49 15.26 16.17 -5.93
N LEU A 50 14.78 16.94 -6.92
CA LEU A 50 14.64 16.48 -8.31
C LEU A 50 15.96 16.53 -9.10
N GLY A 51 17.03 17.08 -8.53
CA GLY A 51 18.33 17.21 -9.20
C GLY A 51 18.35 18.19 -10.36
N GLY A 52 17.39 19.11 -10.45
CA GLY A 52 17.25 20.03 -11.58
C GLY A 52 16.14 21.08 -11.40
N PRO A 53 16.11 22.11 -12.26
CA PRO A 53 15.10 23.16 -12.19
C PRO A 53 13.70 22.62 -12.55
N ILE A 54 12.69 23.10 -11.83
CA ILE A 54 11.28 22.76 -12.08
C ILE A 54 10.70 23.80 -13.05
N VAL A 55 10.48 23.40 -14.30
CA VAL A 55 9.83 24.25 -15.30
C VAL A 55 8.36 24.44 -14.92
N PHE A 56 7.85 25.67 -15.03
CA PHE A 56 6.49 26.04 -14.60
C PHE A 56 6.16 25.73 -13.14
N ALA A 57 7.16 25.79 -12.24
CA ALA A 57 6.96 25.56 -10.82
C ALA A 57 5.78 26.39 -10.26
N ASP A 58 5.64 27.65 -10.67
CA ASP A 58 4.57 28.56 -10.26
C ASP A 58 3.15 28.08 -10.59
N HIS A 59 3.00 27.04 -11.42
CA HIS A 59 1.73 26.44 -11.83
C HIS A 59 1.53 25.03 -11.27
N MET A 60 2.46 24.54 -10.45
CA MET A 60 2.39 23.21 -9.87
C MET A 60 1.32 23.17 -8.76
N PRO A 61 0.34 22.24 -8.82
CA PRO A 61 -0.69 22.15 -7.81
C PRO A 61 -0.11 21.82 -6.43
N GLY A 62 -0.76 22.30 -5.37
CA GLY A 62 -0.50 21.94 -3.97
C GLY A 62 -0.64 20.45 -3.70
N GLY A 63 0.04 19.94 -2.66
CA GLY A 63 -0.10 18.56 -2.19
C GLY A 63 0.59 17.49 -3.04
N LEU A 64 1.54 17.87 -3.90
CA LEU A 64 2.28 16.96 -4.77
C LEU A 64 3.57 16.48 -4.10
N LEU A 65 3.66 15.17 -3.88
CA LEU A 65 4.87 14.50 -3.42
C LEU A 65 5.82 14.21 -4.60
N PRO A 66 7.08 14.66 -4.56
CA PRO A 66 8.10 14.19 -5.51
C PRO A 66 8.21 12.67 -5.51
N ALA A 67 8.21 12.05 -6.68
CA ALA A 67 8.25 10.59 -6.81
C ALA A 67 9.49 9.95 -6.14
N LEU A 68 10.61 10.68 -6.08
CA LEU A 68 11.82 10.23 -5.38
C LEU A 68 11.60 10.03 -3.88
N LEU A 69 10.70 10.81 -3.27
CA LEU A 69 10.34 10.70 -1.86
C LEU A 69 9.26 9.63 -1.61
N LEU A 70 8.75 8.97 -2.65
CA LEU A 70 7.79 7.86 -2.54
C LEU A 70 8.43 6.52 -2.13
N GLN A 71 9.76 6.40 -2.21
CA GLN A 71 10.42 5.11 -2.04
C GLN A 71 10.58 4.69 -0.57
N ASP A 72 10.83 5.63 0.34
CA ASP A 72 11.15 5.32 1.74
C ASP A 72 9.94 4.74 2.51
N GLY A 73 8.71 5.14 2.18
CA GLY A 73 7.49 4.62 2.81
C GLY A 73 7.13 3.21 2.40
N ASN A 74 7.52 2.79 1.19
CA ASN A 74 7.12 1.51 0.63
C ASN A 74 7.83 0.35 1.33
N GLU A 75 9.11 0.50 1.65
CA GLU A 75 9.87 -0.53 2.35
C GLU A 75 9.31 -0.81 3.75
N GLU A 76 9.02 0.24 4.52
CA GLU A 76 8.44 0.11 5.86
C GLU A 76 7.04 -0.52 5.80
N ALA A 77 6.22 -0.12 4.82
CA ALA A 77 4.89 -0.68 4.60
C ALA A 77 4.95 -2.18 4.25
N LEU A 78 5.85 -2.58 3.35
CA LEU A 78 6.03 -3.99 2.97
C LEU A 78 6.50 -4.83 4.15
N LYS A 79 7.47 -4.33 4.93
CA LYS A 79 7.92 -5.01 6.16
C LYS A 79 6.79 -5.21 7.17
N LYS A 80 5.92 -4.20 7.37
CA LYS A 80 4.74 -4.32 8.25
C LYS A 80 3.75 -5.39 7.77
N LEU A 81 3.66 -5.59 6.46
CA LEU A 81 2.84 -6.64 5.85
C LEU A 81 3.53 -8.02 5.79
N GLY A 82 4.78 -8.13 6.28
CA GLY A 82 5.58 -9.36 6.16
C GLY A 82 5.95 -9.69 4.71
N LYS A 83 6.05 -8.67 3.85
CA LYS A 83 6.32 -8.79 2.42
C LYS A 83 7.76 -8.42 2.08
N HIS A 84 8.26 -9.01 1.01
CA HIS A 84 9.56 -8.72 0.45
C HIS A 84 9.64 -7.24 0.03
N THR A 85 10.74 -6.56 0.34
CA THR A 85 10.88 -5.11 0.12
C THR A 85 10.99 -4.72 -1.36
N GLY A 86 11.37 -5.68 -2.21
CA GLY A 86 11.41 -5.52 -3.67
C GLY A 86 10.07 -5.67 -4.38
N LEU A 87 8.95 -5.81 -3.67
CA LEU A 87 7.63 -5.84 -4.31
C LEU A 87 7.17 -4.43 -4.72
N THR A 88 6.33 -4.36 -5.75
CA THR A 88 5.77 -3.09 -6.24
C THR A 88 4.40 -2.85 -5.62
N ILE A 89 4.25 -1.78 -4.84
CA ILE A 89 2.93 -1.34 -4.35
C ILE A 89 2.23 -0.59 -5.48
N LEU A 90 1.13 -1.15 -5.98
CA LEU A 90 0.27 -0.51 -6.98
C LEU A 90 -0.81 0.37 -6.33
N ASN A 91 -1.28 -0.02 -5.14
CA ASN A 91 -2.25 0.72 -4.34
C ASN A 91 -2.10 0.34 -2.87
N ASP A 92 -2.33 1.26 -1.95
CA ASP A 92 -2.23 1.03 -0.49
C ASP A 92 -3.59 0.97 0.22
N LYS A 93 -4.66 1.46 -0.42
CA LYS A 93 -6.03 1.48 0.13
C LYS A 93 -7.07 1.13 -0.94
N PRO A 94 -7.43 -0.15 -1.12
CA PRO A 94 -6.89 -1.33 -0.45
C PRO A 94 -5.53 -1.76 -1.03
N TRP A 95 -4.75 -2.48 -0.23
CA TRP A 95 -3.46 -3.01 -0.67
C TRP A 95 -3.57 -3.86 -1.95
N ASN A 96 -2.89 -3.44 -3.01
CA ASN A 96 -2.62 -4.22 -4.21
C ASN A 96 -1.11 -4.13 -4.49
N ILE A 97 -0.44 -5.27 -4.46
CA ILE A 97 1.02 -5.38 -4.47
C ILE A 97 1.42 -6.47 -5.47
N GLU A 98 2.27 -6.13 -6.40
CA GLU A 98 2.74 -6.99 -7.49
C GLU A 98 4.15 -7.52 -7.20
N THR A 99 4.42 -8.72 -7.71
CA THR A 99 5.74 -9.36 -7.68
C THR A 99 6.45 -9.14 -9.01
N PRO A 100 7.56 -8.37 -9.03
CA PRO A 100 8.37 -8.22 -10.24
C PRO A 100 8.85 -9.57 -10.79
N ALA A 101 9.00 -9.67 -12.11
CA ALA A 101 9.38 -10.92 -12.78
C ALA A 101 10.67 -11.57 -12.23
N HIS A 102 11.68 -10.76 -11.89
CA HIS A 102 12.95 -11.25 -11.34
C HIS A 102 12.86 -11.81 -9.91
N LEU A 103 11.68 -11.72 -9.26
CA LEU A 103 11.39 -12.34 -7.96
C LEU A 103 10.47 -13.56 -8.08
N LEU A 104 10.19 -14.03 -9.30
CA LEU A 104 9.31 -15.17 -9.60
C LEU A 104 10.05 -16.44 -10.04
N ASP A 105 11.36 -16.51 -9.83
CA ASP A 105 12.18 -17.66 -10.27
C ASP A 105 11.96 -18.94 -9.44
N ASP A 106 11.39 -18.83 -8.23
CA ASP A 106 11.15 -19.97 -7.35
C ASP A 106 10.03 -20.88 -7.90
N GLU A 107 10.23 -22.20 -7.80
CA GLU A 107 9.25 -23.22 -8.26
C GLU A 107 7.88 -23.12 -7.53
N VAL A 108 7.89 -22.56 -6.32
CA VAL A 108 6.72 -22.14 -5.55
C VAL A 108 7.05 -20.77 -4.98
N THR A 109 6.31 -19.74 -5.41
CA THR A 109 6.53 -18.37 -4.92
C THR A 109 6.44 -18.32 -3.39
N PRO A 110 7.51 -17.87 -2.70
CA PRO A 110 7.50 -17.71 -1.25
C PRO A 110 6.37 -16.79 -0.77
N ALA A 111 5.87 -17.00 0.46
CA ALA A 111 4.74 -16.25 1.00
C ALA A 111 4.98 -14.73 1.09
N ASP A 112 6.23 -14.31 1.34
CA ASP A 112 6.65 -12.91 1.37
C ASP A 112 6.76 -12.29 -0.03
N ARG A 113 6.89 -13.11 -1.08
CA ARG A 113 6.92 -12.72 -2.49
C ARG A 113 5.59 -12.89 -3.21
N MET A 114 4.61 -13.60 -2.63
CA MET A 114 3.29 -13.77 -3.24
C MET A 114 2.58 -12.42 -3.37
N PHE A 115 1.97 -12.15 -4.53
CA PHE A 115 1.23 -10.90 -4.77
C PHE A 115 0.08 -10.72 -3.76
N LEU A 116 -0.36 -9.48 -3.56
CA LEU A 116 -1.52 -9.15 -2.74
C LEU A 116 -2.55 -8.45 -3.61
N ARG A 117 -3.80 -8.92 -3.61
CA ARG A 117 -4.91 -8.23 -4.28
C ARG A 117 -6.10 -8.18 -3.34
N ASN A 118 -6.37 -6.99 -2.80
CA ASN A 118 -7.53 -6.75 -1.95
C ASN A 118 -8.52 -5.83 -2.66
N ASN A 119 -9.82 -6.16 -2.59
CA ASN A 119 -10.90 -5.29 -3.05
C ASN A 119 -11.37 -4.30 -1.98
N GLY A 120 -11.17 -4.64 -0.71
CA GLY A 120 -11.53 -3.83 0.45
C GLY A 120 -10.43 -3.85 1.51
N LEU A 121 -10.72 -3.23 2.66
CA LEU A 121 -9.79 -3.22 3.79
C LEU A 121 -9.68 -4.61 4.41
N MET A 122 -8.49 -4.96 4.88
CA MET A 122 -8.28 -6.23 5.59
C MET A 122 -8.93 -6.16 6.98
N PRO A 123 -9.61 -7.22 7.44
CA PRO A 123 -10.03 -7.32 8.84
C PRO A 123 -8.82 -7.29 9.77
N THR A 124 -8.89 -6.51 10.86
CA THR A 124 -7.75 -6.28 11.77
C THR A 124 -7.80 -7.13 13.04
N SER A 125 -8.96 -7.67 13.39
CA SER A 125 -9.19 -8.44 14.62
C SER A 125 -9.89 -9.74 14.29
N ILE A 126 -9.12 -10.79 14.01
CA ILE A 126 -9.61 -12.16 13.81
C ILE A 126 -9.05 -13.01 14.94
N ASP A 127 -9.94 -13.63 15.73
CA ASP A 127 -9.57 -14.67 16.69
C ASP A 127 -9.84 -16.05 16.06
N PRO A 128 -8.80 -16.84 15.75
CA PRO A 128 -8.96 -18.16 15.14
C PRO A 128 -9.75 -19.15 16.01
N ALA A 129 -9.82 -18.94 17.33
CA ALA A 129 -10.54 -19.84 18.24
C ALA A 129 -12.06 -19.67 18.14
N THR A 130 -12.53 -18.47 17.78
CA THR A 130 -13.97 -18.14 17.69
C THR A 130 -14.46 -17.95 16.25
N TRP A 131 -13.56 -17.97 15.27
CA TRP A 131 -13.91 -17.87 13.85
C TRP A 131 -14.71 -19.08 13.36
N THR A 132 -15.74 -18.81 12.55
CA THR A 132 -16.60 -19.83 11.94
C THR A 132 -16.75 -19.64 10.43
N LEU A 133 -16.88 -20.77 9.71
CA LEU A 133 -17.30 -20.86 8.32
C LEU A 133 -18.76 -21.30 8.27
N THR A 134 -19.62 -20.51 7.65
CA THR A 134 -21.01 -20.89 7.37
C THR A 134 -21.17 -21.24 5.89
N ILE A 135 -21.83 -22.38 5.63
CA ILE A 135 -22.23 -22.83 4.30
C ILE A 135 -23.75 -22.81 4.24
N ASP A 136 -24.30 -21.88 3.46
CA ASP A 136 -25.73 -21.66 3.28
C ASP A 136 -26.06 -21.28 1.82
N GLY A 137 -27.32 -20.94 1.54
CA GLY A 137 -27.80 -20.53 0.21
C GLY A 137 -28.94 -21.40 -0.31
N GLU A 138 -29.47 -21.04 -1.48
CA GLU A 138 -30.69 -21.64 -2.06
C GLU A 138 -30.55 -23.14 -2.35
N ALA A 139 -29.36 -23.58 -2.75
CA ALA A 139 -29.08 -24.98 -3.06
C ALA A 139 -28.73 -25.83 -1.83
N VAL A 140 -28.59 -25.22 -0.64
CA VAL A 140 -28.17 -25.92 0.57
C VAL A 140 -29.40 -26.48 1.30
N THR A 141 -29.52 -27.81 1.36
CA THR A 141 -30.67 -28.47 2.02
C THR A 141 -30.74 -28.16 3.52
N LYS A 142 -29.57 -28.07 4.19
CA LYS A 142 -29.45 -27.71 5.60
C LYS A 142 -28.19 -26.88 5.81
N PRO A 143 -28.30 -25.60 6.18
CA PRO A 143 -27.15 -24.77 6.49
C PRO A 143 -26.30 -25.40 7.60
N VAL A 144 -24.98 -25.28 7.46
CA VAL A 144 -24.01 -25.79 8.43
C VAL A 144 -22.99 -24.72 8.77
N SER A 145 -22.46 -24.77 9.99
CA SER A 145 -21.37 -23.91 10.42
C SER A 145 -20.28 -24.75 11.06
N PHE A 146 -19.03 -24.40 10.80
CA PHE A 146 -17.85 -25.09 11.33
C PHE A 146 -16.87 -24.08 11.92
N THR A 147 -16.35 -24.39 13.10
CA THR A 147 -15.14 -23.73 13.61
C THR A 147 -13.91 -24.17 12.81
N LEU A 148 -12.82 -23.39 12.88
CA LEU A 148 -11.55 -23.78 12.27
C LEU A 148 -11.02 -25.12 12.81
N ALA A 149 -11.26 -25.42 14.09
CA ALA A 149 -10.87 -26.69 14.71
C ALA A 149 -11.65 -27.87 14.12
N GLU A 150 -12.97 -27.71 13.94
CA GLU A 150 -13.81 -28.73 13.33
C GLU A 150 -13.45 -28.99 11.86
N LEU A 151 -13.12 -27.94 11.11
CA LEU A 151 -12.67 -28.10 9.71
C LEU A 151 -11.42 -28.99 9.63
N LYS A 152 -10.45 -28.77 10.52
CA LYS A 152 -9.20 -29.55 10.56
C LYS A 152 -9.39 -31.01 11.03
N GLN A 153 -10.41 -31.28 11.85
CA GLN A 153 -10.66 -32.62 12.41
C GLN A 153 -11.61 -33.46 11.56
N LYS A 154 -12.66 -32.86 10.99
CA LYS A 154 -13.75 -33.57 10.31
C LYS A 154 -13.45 -33.93 8.86
N PHE A 155 -12.58 -33.17 8.19
CA PHE A 155 -12.34 -33.31 6.76
C PHE A 155 -10.90 -33.73 6.46
N THR A 156 -10.73 -34.56 5.43
CA THR A 156 -9.41 -34.96 4.95
C THR A 156 -8.64 -33.75 4.41
N HIS A 157 -7.41 -33.56 4.88
CA HIS A 157 -6.53 -32.54 4.35
C HIS A 157 -5.99 -32.95 2.97
N HIS A 158 -6.11 -32.06 1.99
CA HIS A 158 -5.53 -32.23 0.67
C HIS A 158 -4.51 -31.13 0.40
N SER A 159 -3.42 -31.46 -0.29
CA SER A 159 -2.36 -30.51 -0.66
C SER A 159 -2.17 -30.47 -2.16
N TYR A 160 -2.28 -29.28 -2.73
CA TYR A 160 -2.14 -29.03 -4.17
C TYR A 160 -1.16 -27.88 -4.42
N ARG A 161 -0.49 -27.91 -5.57
CA ARG A 161 0.31 -26.80 -6.10
C ARG A 161 -0.49 -26.14 -7.22
N LEU A 162 -1.14 -25.03 -6.91
CA LEU A 162 -2.01 -24.30 -7.84
C LEU A 162 -1.43 -22.91 -8.08
N VAL A 163 -1.53 -22.46 -9.33
CA VAL A 163 -1.21 -21.08 -9.70
C VAL A 163 -2.44 -20.22 -9.43
N LEU A 164 -2.24 -19.10 -8.73
CA LEU A 164 -3.23 -18.05 -8.63
C LEU A 164 -2.80 -16.90 -9.52
N GLU A 165 -3.63 -16.57 -10.51
CA GLU A 165 -3.41 -15.44 -11.40
C GLU A 165 -4.54 -14.43 -11.23
N CYS A 166 -4.20 -13.16 -11.08
CA CYS A 166 -5.19 -12.11 -11.11
C CYS A 166 -5.73 -11.98 -12.55
N GLY A 167 -7.06 -11.93 -12.75
CA GLY A 167 -7.67 -11.66 -14.06
C GLY A 167 -7.34 -10.28 -14.67
N GLY A 168 -6.44 -9.52 -14.05
CA GLY A 168 -5.84 -8.31 -14.58
C GLY A 168 -4.34 -8.36 -14.84
N ASN A 169 -3.74 -9.54 -14.73
CA ASN A 169 -2.35 -9.72 -15.12
C ASN A 169 -2.16 -9.33 -16.60
N GLY A 170 -1.09 -8.60 -16.92
CA GLY A 170 -0.80 -8.15 -18.29
C GLY A 170 -1.63 -6.96 -18.82
N ARG A 171 -2.28 -6.16 -17.96
CA ARG A 171 -3.06 -4.98 -18.38
C ARG A 171 -2.23 -3.71 -18.69
N ALA A 172 -0.97 -3.64 -18.25
CA ALA A 172 -0.13 -2.45 -18.31
C ALA A 172 0.68 -2.33 -19.62
#